data_AF-A0AAN6IK12-F1
#
_entry.id   AF-A0AAN6IK12-F1
#
_cell.length_a   1.000
_cell.length_b   1.000
_cell.length_c   1.000
_cell.angle_alpha   90.00
_cell.angle_beta   90.00
_cell.angle_gamma   90.00
#
_symmetry.space_group_name_H-M   'P 1'
#
loop_
_entity.id
_entity.type
_entity.pdbx_description
1 polymer ?
#
loop_
_entity_poly.entity_id
_entity_poly.type
_entity_poly.pdbx_seq_one_letter_code
_entity_poly.pdbx_strand_id
1 'polypeptide(L)'
;IDAEYLDISVPQKAYRVESYRSRGKVSKSLDASLRTYFVNACDFVNPTPEGDAVNDIAQVSDRTFLAKATPHVLDLYGGVIAKVLCRSGPVIVSDELPNGGYRLVIGYRQRSTQGFYSAMSDLYHYYSMYSSRKYVEQFSNGVTIISLYLDLAKHAKKLTHSGAGSSSTSSNASPVLSAAIPHASIDECVAQIKKEASLLFCIPNTPFQTLFKTGELSVQEAVYANVGWIFAQHFLNRLGSEYATLAEILDPNDATDVEVLAKLKKRLRQETFTRELVLDILLRHRELIKDLYAHFAHVHYVSADSGSAVSKVADRLKADLHVSLSMTRLQDQEPLSSDELRLKITRVTTNDHDAMVMRALLDFNEHVLKTNFYQPTKVALSFRMDPGFLPAIEYPTKPYGL
;
A
#
# COMPACT_ATOMS: atom_id res chain seq x y z
N ILE A 1 19.27 5.82 1.80
CA ILE A 1 18.55 7.08 1.48
C ILE A 1 17.44 7.31 2.49
N ASP A 2 16.38 6.49 2.54
CA ASP A 2 15.25 6.70 3.46
C ASP A 2 15.68 6.81 4.94
N ALA A 3 16.17 5.70 5.53
CA ALA A 3 16.48 5.64 6.96
C ALA A 3 17.53 6.67 7.43
N GLU A 4 18.54 6.95 6.60
CA GLU A 4 19.67 7.79 6.99
C GLU A 4 19.41 9.29 6.79
N TYR A 5 18.59 9.68 5.81
CA TYR A 5 18.42 11.08 5.42
C TYR A 5 16.97 11.54 5.46
N LEU A 6 16.01 10.76 4.96
CA LEU A 6 14.63 11.22 4.77
C LEU A 6 13.73 10.93 5.98
N ASP A 7 13.79 9.73 6.56
CA ASP A 7 12.89 9.31 7.64
C ASP A 7 13.16 10.06 8.95
N ILE A 8 14.41 10.47 9.17
CA ILE A 8 14.83 11.24 10.34
C ILE A 8 14.65 12.76 10.19
N SER A 9 14.31 13.22 8.97
CA SER A 9 14.30 14.64 8.62
C SER A 9 13.39 15.45 9.54
N VAL A 10 13.93 16.57 10.01
CA VAL A 10 13.26 17.64 10.76
C VAL A 10 13.81 18.98 10.28
N PRO A 11 13.13 20.12 10.54
CA PRO A 11 13.63 21.43 10.12
C PRO A 11 15.08 21.73 10.55
N GLN A 12 15.53 21.18 11.67
CA GLN A 12 16.91 21.36 12.17
C GLN A 12 17.94 20.44 11.50
N LYS A 13 17.49 19.32 10.91
CA LYS A 13 18.32 18.30 10.29
C LYS A 13 17.56 17.70 9.12
N ALA A 14 17.55 18.44 8.02
CA ALA A 14 16.87 18.09 6.78
C ALA A 14 17.86 17.98 5.64
N TYR A 15 17.56 17.10 4.69
CA TYR A 15 18.39 16.87 3.51
C TYR A 15 17.55 16.96 2.24
N ARG A 16 18.04 17.71 1.25
CA ARG A 16 17.56 17.65 -0.12
C ARG A 16 18.19 16.45 -0.82
N VAL A 17 17.37 15.67 -1.52
CA VAL A 17 17.83 14.55 -2.33
C VAL A 17 17.45 14.76 -3.79
N GLU A 18 18.45 14.72 -4.66
CA GLU A 18 18.25 14.69 -6.11
C GLU A 18 18.73 13.34 -6.64
N SER A 19 17.90 12.66 -7.43
CA SER A 19 18.27 11.40 -8.06
C SER A 19 18.12 11.48 -9.56
N TYR A 20 19.14 11.04 -10.29
CA TYR A 20 19.15 11.02 -11.74
C TYR A 20 19.50 9.62 -12.25
N ARG A 21 18.80 9.16 -13.28
CA ARG A 21 19.09 7.90 -13.97
C ARG A 21 19.76 8.18 -15.31
N SER A 22 20.79 7.39 -15.64
CA SER A 22 21.47 7.46 -16.93
C SER A 22 20.51 7.14 -18.08
N ARG A 23 20.67 7.84 -19.23
CA ARG A 23 19.86 7.57 -20.43
C ARG A 23 20.23 6.26 -21.15
N GLY A 24 21.46 5.78 -20.92
CA GLY A 24 22.03 4.56 -21.52
C GLY A 24 22.34 3.46 -20.49
N LYS A 25 22.66 2.27 -21.01
CA LYS A 25 23.07 1.09 -20.24
C LYS A 25 24.55 1.19 -19.84
N VAL A 26 24.90 0.63 -18.69
CA VAL A 26 26.29 0.62 -18.17
C VAL A 26 27.22 -0.22 -19.06
N SER A 27 26.69 -1.25 -19.72
CA SER A 27 27.42 -2.10 -20.67
C SER A 27 26.51 -2.59 -21.80
N LYS A 28 27.10 -3.03 -22.91
CA LYS A 28 26.38 -3.77 -23.96
C LYS A 28 25.87 -5.14 -23.49
N SER A 29 26.53 -5.74 -22.49
CA SER A 29 26.19 -7.06 -21.93
C SER A 29 25.22 -7.00 -20.75
N LEU A 30 25.05 -5.85 -20.10
CA LEU A 30 24.25 -5.71 -18.88
C LEU A 30 23.14 -4.68 -19.08
N ASP A 31 21.88 -5.11 -18.97
CA ASP A 31 20.72 -4.22 -19.05
C ASP A 31 20.46 -3.48 -17.74
N ALA A 32 21.48 -2.76 -17.26
CA ALA A 32 21.40 -1.95 -16.05
C ALA A 32 21.65 -0.47 -16.40
N SER A 33 20.87 0.42 -15.80
CA SER A 33 21.09 1.87 -15.84
C SER A 33 21.72 2.34 -14.53
N LEU A 34 22.64 3.30 -14.61
CA LEU A 34 23.23 3.90 -13.42
C LEU A 34 22.23 4.87 -12.79
N ARG A 35 22.14 4.87 -11.46
CA ARG A 35 21.40 5.87 -10.71
C ARG A 35 22.33 6.56 -9.72
N THR A 36 22.42 7.88 -9.83
CA THR A 36 23.23 8.72 -8.96
C THR A 36 22.30 9.48 -8.01
N TYR A 37 22.71 9.61 -6.76
CA TYR A 37 22.03 10.39 -5.73
C TYR A 37 22.94 11.52 -5.27
N PHE A 38 22.39 12.73 -5.20
CA PHE A 38 23.02 13.89 -4.61
C PHE A 38 22.24 14.24 -3.35
N VAL A 39 22.92 14.23 -2.21
CA VAL A 39 22.32 14.49 -0.90
C VAL A 39 23.01 15.70 -0.32
N ASN A 40 22.25 16.77 -0.08
CA ASN A 40 22.76 18.02 0.47
C ASN A 40 21.97 18.37 1.73
N ALA A 41 22.65 18.84 2.77
CA ALA A 41 21.97 19.43 3.92
C ALA A 41 21.21 20.69 3.49
N CYS A 42 20.01 20.90 4.04
CA CYS A 42 19.19 22.07 3.74
C CYS A 42 19.74 23.32 4.44
N ASP A 43 19.76 24.44 3.73
CA ASP A 43 20.01 25.79 4.21
C ASP A 43 18.76 26.64 3.95
N PHE A 44 17.89 26.72 4.97
CA PHE A 44 16.60 27.39 4.88
C PHE A 44 16.72 28.91 4.93
N VAL A 45 15.85 29.62 4.20
CA VAL A 45 15.74 31.08 4.29
C VAL A 45 15.34 31.49 5.70
N ASN A 46 14.27 30.90 6.22
CA ASN A 46 13.82 31.02 7.59
C ASN A 46 13.73 29.62 8.24
N PRO A 47 14.68 29.23 9.12
CA PRO A 47 14.66 27.93 9.79
C PRO A 47 13.50 27.71 10.77
N THR A 48 12.88 28.78 11.28
CA THR A 48 11.80 28.74 12.27
C THR A 48 10.68 29.71 11.86
N PRO A 49 9.90 29.37 10.83
CA PRO A 49 8.83 30.23 10.34
C PRO A 49 7.67 30.30 11.34
N GLU A 50 7.10 31.49 11.51
CA GLU A 50 5.94 31.75 12.39
C GLU A 50 4.87 32.58 11.66
N GLY A 51 3.61 32.47 12.11
CA GLY A 51 2.49 33.21 11.52
C GLY A 51 2.32 32.93 10.02
N ASP A 52 2.14 33.99 9.24
CA ASP A 52 1.92 33.89 7.78
C ASP A 52 3.12 33.31 7.03
N ALA A 53 4.35 33.45 7.58
CA ALA A 53 5.56 32.92 6.97
C ALA A 53 5.57 31.39 6.87
N VAL A 54 4.75 30.69 7.66
CA VAL A 54 4.60 29.22 7.61
C VAL A 54 4.04 28.75 6.26
N ASN A 55 3.20 29.56 5.61
CA ASN A 55 2.60 29.25 4.32
C ASN A 55 3.37 29.84 3.13
N ASP A 56 4.32 30.75 3.37
CA ASP A 56 5.10 31.37 2.32
C ASP A 56 6.27 30.49 1.88
N ILE A 57 6.17 29.93 0.68
CA ILE A 57 7.22 29.09 0.09
C ILE A 57 8.58 29.82 0.00
N ALA A 58 8.61 31.14 -0.17
CA ALA A 58 9.85 31.90 -0.24
C ALA A 58 10.58 31.97 1.12
N GLN A 59 9.85 31.83 2.24
CA GLN A 59 10.42 31.83 3.59
C GLN A 59 10.84 30.44 4.05
N VAL A 60 10.05 29.41 3.71
CA VAL A 60 10.24 28.06 4.26
C VAL A 60 11.20 27.17 3.45
N SER A 61 11.59 27.62 2.25
CA SER A 61 12.40 26.85 1.33
C SER A 61 13.91 26.96 1.58
N ASP A 62 14.63 25.98 1.06
CA ASP A 62 16.09 26.04 0.92
C ASP A 62 16.52 27.11 -0.10
N ARG A 63 17.59 27.85 0.21
CA ARG A 63 18.11 28.94 -0.63
C ARG A 63 18.51 28.47 -2.03
N THR A 64 19.13 27.30 -2.14
CA THR A 64 19.56 26.73 -3.43
C THR A 64 18.36 26.25 -4.25
N PHE A 65 17.33 25.72 -3.60
CA PHE A 65 16.07 25.36 -4.27
C PHE A 65 15.41 26.62 -4.85
N LEU A 66 15.24 27.68 -4.05
CA LEU A 66 14.62 28.93 -4.50
C LEU A 66 15.36 29.55 -5.69
N ALA A 67 16.69 29.51 -5.68
CA ALA A 67 17.50 30.05 -6.78
C ALA A 67 17.34 29.27 -8.10
N LYS A 68 16.93 27.99 -8.05
CA LYS A 68 16.81 27.11 -9.22
C LYS A 68 15.37 26.87 -9.66
N ALA A 69 14.41 26.99 -8.75
CA ALA A 69 13.01 26.66 -9.00
C ALA A 69 12.39 27.65 -9.99
N THR A 70 11.59 27.15 -10.92
CA THR A 70 10.82 28.00 -11.84
C THR A 70 9.59 28.55 -11.13
N PRO A 71 9.00 29.67 -11.60
CA PRO A 71 7.76 30.20 -11.03
C PRO A 71 6.62 29.16 -10.98
N HIS A 72 6.50 28.32 -12.00
CA HIS A 72 5.54 27.21 -12.04
C HIS A 72 5.77 26.17 -10.94
N VAL A 73 7.03 25.84 -10.64
CA VAL A 73 7.35 24.90 -9.54
C VAL A 73 7.00 25.51 -8.19
N LEU A 74 7.31 26.80 -8.00
CA LEU A 74 7.01 27.51 -6.76
C LEU A 74 5.51 27.59 -6.49
N ASP A 75 4.70 27.91 -7.49
CA ASP A 75 3.24 27.94 -7.37
C ASP A 75 2.67 26.55 -7.05
N LEU A 76 3.10 25.53 -7.79
CA LEU A 76 2.67 24.14 -7.57
C LEU A 76 3.03 23.66 -6.16
N TYR A 77 4.27 23.88 -5.72
CA TYR A 77 4.74 23.45 -4.40
C TYR A 77 4.07 24.26 -3.29
N GLY A 78 3.88 25.57 -3.47
CA GLY A 78 3.15 26.42 -2.53
C GLY A 78 1.72 25.92 -2.32
N GLY A 79 1.01 25.59 -3.40
CA GLY A 79 -0.32 25.00 -3.33
C GLY A 79 -0.35 23.63 -2.66
N VAL A 80 0.70 22.82 -2.82
CA VAL A 80 0.85 21.54 -2.11
C VAL A 80 1.11 21.77 -0.63
N ILE A 81 2.03 22.67 -0.25
CA ILE A 81 2.35 23.02 1.13
C ILE A 81 1.10 23.47 1.88
N ALA A 82 0.34 24.43 1.32
CA ALA A 82 -0.90 24.91 1.92
C ALA A 82 -1.89 23.77 2.19
N LYS A 83 -2.05 22.84 1.24
CA LYS A 83 -2.92 21.67 1.41
C LYS A 83 -2.39 20.68 2.46
N VAL A 84 -1.08 20.45 2.55
CA VAL A 84 -0.47 19.57 3.57
C VAL A 84 -0.64 20.14 4.98
N LEU A 85 -0.59 21.47 5.13
CA LEU A 85 -0.78 22.10 6.43
C LEU A 85 -2.23 21.96 6.93
N CYS A 86 -3.22 21.98 6.02
CA CYS A 86 -4.63 21.86 6.36
C CYS A 86 -5.16 20.42 6.54
N ARG A 87 -4.38 19.37 6.21
CA ARG A 87 -4.84 17.96 6.35
C ARG A 87 -3.73 17.00 6.77
N SER A 88 -4.12 15.87 7.37
CA SER A 88 -3.15 14.90 7.90
C SER A 88 -2.54 13.97 6.83
N GLY A 89 -3.30 13.64 5.78
CA GLY A 89 -2.89 12.70 4.72
C GLY A 89 -2.00 13.33 3.64
N PRO A 90 -1.35 12.50 2.79
CA PRO A 90 -0.49 13.00 1.73
C PRO A 90 -1.30 13.77 0.68
N VAL A 91 -0.69 14.79 0.11
CA VAL A 91 -1.20 15.55 -1.03
C VAL A 91 -0.52 15.06 -2.29
N ILE A 92 -1.28 14.40 -3.16
CA ILE A 92 -0.75 13.85 -4.41
C ILE A 92 -1.36 14.62 -5.59
N VAL A 93 -0.51 15.25 -6.39
CA VAL A 93 -0.86 16.02 -7.59
C VAL A 93 -0.05 15.49 -8.76
N SER A 94 -0.65 15.41 -9.94
CA SER A 94 0.01 15.06 -11.19
C SER A 94 -0.01 16.28 -12.12
N ASP A 95 1.07 16.48 -12.85
CA ASP A 95 1.24 17.54 -13.83
C ASP A 95 1.82 16.94 -15.11
N GLU A 96 1.21 17.21 -16.26
CA GLU A 96 1.68 16.71 -17.56
C GLU A 96 2.84 17.58 -18.05
N LEU A 97 3.90 16.95 -18.54
CA LEU A 97 5.08 17.63 -19.03
C LEU A 97 4.98 17.83 -20.55
N PRO A 98 5.58 18.90 -21.11
CA PRO A 98 5.52 19.19 -22.55
C PRO A 98 6.04 18.06 -23.47
N ASN A 99 6.84 17.13 -22.93
CA ASN A 99 7.38 15.99 -23.64
C ASN A 99 6.46 14.74 -23.59
N GLY A 100 5.23 14.86 -23.08
CA GLY A 100 4.27 13.77 -22.89
C GLY A 100 4.59 12.85 -21.70
N GLY A 101 5.55 13.23 -20.86
CA GLY A 101 5.82 12.55 -19.58
C GLY A 101 4.96 13.13 -18.47
N TYR A 102 4.98 12.49 -17.30
CA TYR A 102 4.23 12.95 -16.13
C TYR A 102 5.14 13.33 -14.98
N ARG A 103 4.76 14.37 -14.23
CA ARG A 103 5.35 14.72 -12.95
C ARG A 103 4.34 14.44 -11.84
N LEU A 104 4.68 13.51 -10.96
CA LEU A 104 3.91 13.21 -9.75
C LEU A 104 4.54 13.92 -8.56
N VAL A 105 3.81 14.85 -7.96
CA VAL A 105 4.23 15.63 -6.79
C VAL A 105 3.46 15.15 -5.57
N ILE A 106 4.17 14.76 -4.53
CA ILE A 106 3.63 14.19 -3.30
C ILE A 106 4.14 15.00 -2.11
N GLY A 107 3.24 15.72 -1.44
CA GLY A 107 3.53 16.47 -0.22
C GLY A 107 2.99 15.77 1.02
N TYR A 108 3.74 15.74 2.11
CA TYR A 108 3.30 15.23 3.41
C TYR A 108 4.09 15.86 4.56
N ARG A 109 3.62 15.67 5.80
CA ARG A 109 4.32 16.19 6.98
C ARG A 109 5.53 15.32 7.31
N GLN A 110 6.67 15.92 7.64
CA GLN A 110 7.86 15.20 8.05
C GLN A 110 7.54 14.21 9.18
N ARG A 111 8.18 13.03 9.16
CA ARG A 111 7.97 11.93 10.11
C ARG A 111 6.58 11.30 10.14
N SER A 112 5.69 11.62 9.19
CA SER A 112 4.37 10.96 9.11
C SER A 112 4.41 9.57 8.48
N THR A 113 5.51 9.19 7.82
CA THR A 113 5.70 7.89 7.15
C THR A 113 7.19 7.57 7.09
N GLN A 114 7.55 6.29 6.90
CA GLN A 114 8.94 5.82 6.84
C GLN A 114 9.17 4.91 5.63
N GLY A 115 10.28 5.08 4.92
CA GLY A 115 10.61 4.26 3.74
C GLY A 115 9.76 4.56 2.49
N PHE A 116 8.95 5.62 2.52
CA PHE A 116 7.99 5.94 1.46
C PHE A 116 8.67 6.30 0.13
N TYR A 117 9.84 6.94 0.15
CA TYR A 117 10.55 7.31 -1.08
C TYR A 117 11.05 6.08 -1.85
N SER A 118 11.58 5.08 -1.13
CA SER A 118 11.91 3.79 -1.72
C SER A 118 10.68 3.04 -2.19
N ALA A 119 9.62 2.95 -1.38
CA ALA A 119 8.39 2.24 -1.70
C ALA A 119 7.72 2.76 -2.98
N MET A 120 7.70 4.08 -3.19
CA MET A 120 7.20 4.68 -4.42
C MET A 120 7.92 4.18 -5.68
N SER A 121 9.20 3.76 -5.55
CA SER A 121 9.95 3.13 -6.64
C SER A 121 9.35 1.83 -7.09
N ASP A 122 8.99 0.99 -6.12
CA ASP A 122 8.42 -0.31 -6.37
C ASP A 122 7.03 -0.16 -6.99
N LEU A 123 6.25 0.83 -6.54
CA LEU A 123 4.93 1.14 -7.10
C LEU A 123 4.97 1.55 -8.57
N TYR A 124 5.78 2.55 -8.96
CA TYR A 124 5.78 2.91 -10.38
C TYR A 124 6.44 1.82 -11.25
N HIS A 125 7.39 1.04 -10.72
CA HIS A 125 7.95 -0.11 -11.45
C HIS A 125 6.91 -1.22 -11.65
N TYR A 126 6.05 -1.45 -10.66
CA TYR A 126 4.92 -2.38 -10.78
C TYR A 126 4.02 -2.03 -11.97
N TYR A 127 3.81 -0.73 -12.25
CA TYR A 127 3.06 -0.26 -13.42
C TYR A 127 3.90 -0.10 -14.70
N SER A 128 5.07 -0.76 -14.78
CA SER A 128 5.99 -0.65 -15.93
C SER A 128 6.42 0.80 -16.27
N MET A 129 6.30 1.70 -15.31
CA MET A 129 6.80 3.07 -15.42
C MET A 129 8.21 3.15 -14.85
N TYR A 130 8.93 4.19 -15.21
CA TYR A 130 10.21 4.51 -14.61
C TYR A 130 10.31 5.99 -14.32
N SER A 131 11.08 6.31 -13.27
CA SER A 131 11.45 7.69 -13.00
C SER A 131 12.76 8.02 -13.72
N SER A 132 12.80 9.11 -14.48
CA SER A 132 14.05 9.65 -15.05
C SER A 132 14.86 10.38 -13.99
N ARG A 133 14.15 11.16 -13.16
CA ARG A 133 14.70 11.91 -12.03
C ARG A 133 13.70 12.01 -10.89
N LYS A 134 14.22 12.14 -9.68
CA LYS A 134 13.45 12.35 -8.45
C LYS A 134 14.04 13.50 -7.66
N TYR A 135 13.17 14.26 -7.01
CA TYR A 135 13.55 15.31 -6.09
C TYR A 135 12.83 15.08 -4.78
N VAL A 136 13.54 15.26 -3.67
CA VAL A 136 12.96 15.35 -2.33
C VAL A 136 13.38 16.70 -1.77
N GLU A 137 12.42 17.60 -1.70
CA GLU A 137 12.57 18.91 -1.08
C GLU A 137 12.00 18.86 0.33
N GLN A 138 12.74 19.46 1.26
CA GLN A 138 12.31 19.65 2.63
C GLN A 138 12.04 21.14 2.85
N PHE A 139 11.12 21.45 3.75
CA PHE A 139 10.77 22.81 4.12
C PHE A 139 10.84 22.99 5.64
N SER A 140 11.21 24.18 6.09
CA SER A 140 11.41 24.47 7.52
C SER A 140 10.10 24.47 8.32
N ASN A 141 8.95 24.56 7.67
CA ASN A 141 7.63 24.38 8.28
C ASN A 141 7.25 22.90 8.53
N GLY A 142 8.17 21.95 8.32
CA GLY A 142 7.94 20.54 8.59
C GLY A 142 7.25 19.79 7.46
N VAL A 143 7.25 20.33 6.23
CA VAL A 143 6.72 19.65 5.04
C VAL A 143 7.85 18.98 4.25
N THR A 144 7.55 17.81 3.68
CA THR A 144 8.37 17.12 2.68
C THR A 144 7.60 17.07 1.36
N ILE A 145 8.25 17.41 0.24
CA ILE A 145 7.71 17.21 -1.10
C ILE A 145 8.63 16.28 -1.89
N ILE A 146 8.05 15.18 -2.39
CA ILE A 146 8.69 14.28 -3.36
C ILE A 146 8.12 14.61 -4.74
N SER A 147 9.00 14.89 -5.71
CA SER A 147 8.61 15.02 -7.11
C SER A 147 9.26 13.93 -7.96
N LEU A 148 8.42 13.13 -8.60
CA LEU A 148 8.81 12.00 -9.45
C LEU A 148 8.50 12.35 -10.91
N TYR A 149 9.52 12.33 -11.76
CA TYR A 149 9.35 12.51 -13.20
C TYR A 149 9.24 11.14 -13.86
N LEU A 150 8.01 10.73 -14.16
CA LEU A 150 7.62 9.43 -14.65
C LEU A 150 7.48 9.41 -16.18
N ASP A 151 7.89 8.31 -16.77
CA ASP A 151 7.78 8.01 -18.19
C ASP A 151 7.58 6.48 -18.36
N LEU A 152 7.07 6.05 -19.52
CA LEU A 152 6.86 4.63 -19.84
C LEU A 152 8.20 3.94 -20.11
N ALA A 153 8.45 2.79 -19.47
CA ALA A 153 9.68 2.04 -19.73
C ALA A 153 9.86 1.81 -21.24
N LYS A 154 11.09 2.00 -21.75
CA LYS A 154 11.41 1.81 -23.18
C LYS A 154 10.99 0.43 -23.74
N HIS A 155 10.86 -0.56 -22.86
CA HIS A 155 10.36 -1.91 -23.19
C HIS A 155 8.83 -1.96 -23.45
N ALA A 156 8.03 -1.07 -22.87
CA ALA A 156 6.60 -0.95 -23.16
C ALA A 156 6.34 -0.40 -24.57
N LYS A 157 7.21 0.48 -25.09
CA LYS A 157 7.18 0.95 -26.48
C LYS A 157 7.39 -0.15 -27.53
N LYS A 158 7.90 -1.32 -27.14
CA LYS A 158 8.12 -2.45 -28.07
C LYS A 158 6.84 -3.29 -28.27
N LEU A 159 5.84 -3.16 -27.40
CA LEU A 159 4.56 -3.87 -27.52
C LEU A 159 3.57 -3.19 -28.48
N THR A 160 3.74 -1.90 -28.78
CA THR A 160 2.83 -1.15 -29.66
C THR A 160 3.21 -1.21 -31.15
N HIS A 161 4.37 -1.80 -31.49
CA HIS A 161 4.79 -1.99 -32.88
C HIS A 161 5.57 -3.30 -33.08
N SER A 162 4.88 -4.44 -33.10
CA SER A 162 5.35 -5.59 -33.88
C SER A 162 4.20 -6.57 -34.15
N GLY A 163 3.59 -6.42 -35.32
CA GLY A 163 3.21 -7.60 -36.09
C GLY A 163 4.48 -8.39 -36.44
N ALA A 164 4.34 -9.71 -36.46
CA ALA A 164 5.26 -10.71 -37.00
C ALA A 164 6.68 -10.80 -36.38
N GLY A 165 6.88 -11.87 -35.60
CA GLY A 165 8.08 -12.70 -35.67
C GLY A 165 9.33 -12.24 -34.91
N SER A 166 9.51 -12.73 -33.69
CA SER A 166 10.74 -13.45 -33.26
C SER A 166 10.63 -13.79 -31.78
N SER A 167 10.59 -15.09 -31.48
CA SER A 167 10.68 -15.65 -30.13
C SER A 167 12.05 -15.36 -29.53
N SER A 168 12.09 -14.49 -28.51
CA SER A 168 13.18 -14.45 -27.54
C SER A 168 12.61 -14.29 -26.14
N THR A 169 12.59 -15.42 -25.42
CA THR A 169 12.14 -15.58 -24.05
C THR A 169 13.15 -14.90 -23.10
N SER A 170 12.81 -13.71 -22.61
CA SER A 170 13.36 -13.19 -21.35
C SER A 170 12.18 -12.85 -20.44
N SER A 171 11.69 -13.90 -19.78
CA SER A 171 10.56 -13.87 -18.86
C SER A 171 10.98 -13.26 -17.51
N ASN A 172 11.00 -11.93 -17.44
CA ASN A 172 11.00 -11.19 -16.17
C ASN A 172 9.76 -10.29 -16.04
N ALA A 173 8.81 -10.38 -16.97
CA ALA A 173 7.51 -9.75 -16.81
C ALA A 173 6.67 -10.62 -15.87
N SER A 174 6.11 -10.01 -14.83
CA SER A 174 5.28 -10.72 -13.88
C SER A 174 4.03 -11.31 -14.55
N PRO A 175 3.57 -12.51 -14.17
CA PRO A 175 2.37 -13.12 -14.75
C PRO A 175 1.09 -12.30 -14.51
N VAL A 176 1.04 -11.45 -13.47
CA VAL A 176 -0.09 -10.53 -13.21
C VAL A 176 -0.07 -9.31 -14.17
N LEU A 177 1.13 -8.94 -14.66
CA LEU A 177 1.38 -7.78 -15.52
C LEU A 177 1.01 -8.03 -16.99
N SER A 178 1.00 -9.29 -17.46
CA SER A 178 0.75 -9.62 -18.87
C SER A 178 -0.72 -9.50 -19.30
N ALA A 179 -1.68 -9.47 -18.37
CA ALA A 179 -3.10 -9.43 -18.70
C ALA A 179 -3.66 -8.00 -18.86
N ALA A 180 -3.28 -7.05 -18.00
CA ALA A 180 -3.98 -5.75 -17.89
C ALA A 180 -3.26 -4.54 -18.51
N ILE A 181 -1.93 -4.59 -18.70
CA ILE A 181 -1.12 -3.45 -19.19
C ILE A 181 -0.92 -3.35 -20.71
N PRO A 182 -1.13 -4.38 -21.56
CA PRO A 182 -0.93 -4.22 -23.01
C PRO A 182 -1.77 -3.09 -23.65
N HIS A 183 -2.86 -2.66 -23.00
CA HIS A 183 -3.79 -1.63 -23.50
C HIS A 183 -3.94 -0.39 -22.61
N ALA A 184 -3.27 -0.34 -21.45
CA ALA A 184 -3.45 0.76 -20.50
C ALA A 184 -2.70 2.03 -20.96
N SER A 185 -3.36 3.18 -20.90
CA SER A 185 -2.73 4.47 -21.23
C SER A 185 -1.76 4.92 -20.13
N ILE A 186 -0.84 5.84 -20.46
CA ILE A 186 0.06 6.45 -19.45
C ILE A 186 -0.75 7.10 -18.33
N ASP A 187 -1.83 7.76 -18.72
CA ASP A 187 -2.71 8.51 -17.85
C ASP A 187 -3.41 7.58 -16.84
N GLU A 188 -3.87 6.42 -17.31
CA GLU A 188 -4.47 5.37 -16.46
C GLU A 188 -3.44 4.81 -15.46
N CYS A 189 -2.21 4.56 -15.90
CA CYS A 189 -1.12 4.13 -15.02
C CYS A 189 -0.81 5.18 -13.95
N VAL A 190 -0.70 6.46 -14.33
CA VAL A 190 -0.42 7.56 -13.40
C VAL A 190 -1.59 7.76 -12.42
N ALA A 191 -2.82 7.67 -12.90
CA ALA A 191 -4.02 7.75 -12.06
C ALA A 191 -4.05 6.60 -11.04
N GLN A 192 -3.68 5.39 -11.45
CA GLN A 192 -3.60 4.24 -10.56
C GLN A 192 -2.47 4.38 -9.53
N ILE A 193 -1.27 4.79 -9.95
CA ILE A 193 -0.16 5.10 -9.04
C ILE A 193 -0.58 6.15 -8.02
N LYS A 194 -1.29 7.20 -8.44
CA LYS A 194 -1.81 8.24 -7.52
C LYS A 194 -2.76 7.67 -6.47
N LYS A 195 -3.68 6.76 -6.85
CA LYS A 195 -4.59 6.10 -5.92
C LYS A 195 -3.84 5.20 -4.95
N GLU A 196 -2.94 4.35 -5.45
CA GLU A 196 -2.21 3.38 -4.63
C GLU A 196 -1.09 4.01 -3.78
N ALA A 197 -0.55 5.15 -4.18
CA ALA A 197 0.43 5.89 -3.39
C ALA A 197 -0.12 6.32 -2.02
N SER A 198 -1.43 6.64 -1.90
CA SER A 198 -2.04 6.91 -0.60
C SER A 198 -2.15 5.66 0.27
N LEU A 199 -2.37 4.49 -0.32
CA LEU A 199 -2.39 3.22 0.41
C LEU A 199 -0.98 2.87 0.89
N LEU A 200 0.00 2.99 -0.01
CA LEU A 200 1.40 2.76 0.27
C LEU A 200 1.96 3.74 1.31
N PHE A 201 1.48 4.98 1.36
CA PHE A 201 1.87 5.95 2.38
C PHE A 201 1.53 5.46 3.80
N CYS A 202 0.41 4.76 3.97
CA CYS A 202 -0.02 4.23 5.27
C CYS A 202 0.87 3.05 5.71
N ILE A 203 1.26 2.18 4.77
CA ILE A 203 2.10 1.01 5.04
C ILE A 203 3.16 0.87 3.92
N PRO A 204 4.27 1.62 3.99
CA PRO A 204 5.25 1.65 2.90
C PRO A 204 6.07 0.36 2.78
N ASN A 205 6.25 -0.35 3.88
CA ASN A 205 7.02 -1.58 3.96
C ASN A 205 6.16 -2.68 4.57
N THR A 206 6.09 -3.82 3.89
CA THR A 206 5.42 -5.03 4.39
C THR A 206 6.37 -6.23 4.29
N PRO A 207 6.12 -7.31 5.05
CA PRO A 207 6.82 -8.57 4.82
C PRO A 207 6.63 -9.15 3.40
N PHE A 208 5.58 -8.70 2.70
CA PHE A 208 5.24 -9.10 1.33
C PHE A 208 5.96 -8.26 0.26
N GLN A 209 6.91 -7.39 0.65
CA GLN A 209 7.59 -6.47 -0.28
C GLN A 209 8.27 -7.20 -1.45
N THR A 210 8.83 -8.38 -1.22
CA THR A 210 9.47 -9.17 -2.29
C THR A 210 8.47 -9.60 -3.35
N LEU A 211 7.29 -10.09 -2.94
CA LEU A 211 6.22 -10.49 -3.86
C LEU A 211 5.65 -9.28 -4.62
N PHE A 212 5.59 -8.13 -3.96
CA PHE A 212 5.22 -6.88 -4.61
C PHE A 212 6.24 -6.44 -5.66
N LYS A 213 7.54 -6.50 -5.34
CA LYS A 213 8.63 -6.15 -6.26
C LYS A 213 8.72 -7.08 -7.48
N THR A 214 8.44 -8.36 -7.31
CA THR A 214 8.37 -9.33 -8.42
C THR A 214 7.05 -9.24 -9.19
N GLY A 215 6.11 -8.42 -8.72
CA GLY A 215 4.78 -8.23 -9.31
C GLY A 215 3.82 -9.41 -9.07
N GLU A 216 4.22 -10.41 -8.28
CA GLU A 216 3.36 -11.55 -7.94
C GLU A 216 2.12 -11.12 -7.16
N LEU A 217 2.25 -10.07 -6.35
CA LEU A 217 1.16 -9.36 -5.69
C LEU A 217 1.19 -7.88 -6.07
N SER A 218 0.02 -7.27 -6.13
CA SER A 218 -0.17 -5.82 -6.19
C SER A 218 0.02 -5.17 -4.82
N VAL A 219 0.12 -3.83 -4.78
CA VAL A 219 0.14 -3.10 -3.49
C VAL A 219 -1.09 -3.41 -2.66
N GLN A 220 -2.26 -3.48 -3.29
CA GLN A 220 -3.51 -3.75 -2.60
C GLN A 220 -3.49 -5.14 -1.96
N GLU A 221 -3.11 -6.17 -2.72
CA GLU A 221 -3.00 -7.54 -2.19
C GLU A 221 -1.93 -7.66 -1.10
N ALA A 222 -0.77 -7.03 -1.26
CA ALA A 222 0.30 -7.05 -0.26
C ALA A 222 -0.10 -6.35 1.04
N VAL A 223 -0.80 -5.21 0.96
CA VAL A 223 -1.30 -4.49 2.12
C VAL A 223 -2.45 -5.24 2.79
N TYR A 224 -3.36 -5.83 2.01
CA TYR A 224 -4.40 -6.73 2.51
C TYR A 224 -3.80 -7.92 3.26
N ALA A 225 -2.81 -8.59 2.67
CA ALA A 225 -2.11 -9.71 3.30
C ALA A 225 -1.42 -9.29 4.61
N ASN A 226 -0.83 -8.09 4.66
CA ASN A 226 -0.23 -7.54 5.88
C ASN A 226 -1.28 -7.28 6.98
N VAL A 227 -2.47 -6.76 6.61
CA VAL A 227 -3.57 -6.59 7.57
C VAL A 227 -4.08 -7.95 8.05
N GLY A 228 -4.31 -8.89 7.14
CA GLY A 228 -4.74 -10.26 7.46
C GLY A 228 -3.74 -11.00 8.35
N TRP A 229 -2.44 -10.79 8.13
CA TRP A 229 -1.37 -11.31 8.98
C TRP A 229 -1.46 -10.78 10.41
N ILE A 230 -1.63 -9.47 10.57
CA ILE A 230 -1.81 -8.84 11.89
C ILE A 230 -3.09 -9.37 12.55
N PHE A 231 -4.19 -9.46 11.80
CA PHE A 231 -5.45 -10.00 12.30
C PHE A 231 -5.30 -11.44 12.79
N ALA A 232 -4.76 -12.33 11.95
CA ALA A 232 -4.54 -13.74 12.30
C ALA A 232 -3.61 -13.88 13.51
N GLN A 233 -2.57 -13.05 13.64
CA GLN A 233 -1.69 -13.07 14.81
C GLN A 233 -2.47 -12.86 16.13
N HIS A 234 -3.45 -11.96 16.12
CA HIS A 234 -4.22 -11.58 17.31
C HIS A 234 -5.42 -12.49 17.58
N PHE A 235 -6.14 -12.89 16.53
CA PHE A 235 -7.47 -13.49 16.64
C PHE A 235 -7.56 -14.96 16.23
N LEU A 236 -6.50 -15.57 15.70
CA LEU A 236 -6.51 -16.98 15.40
C LEU A 236 -6.73 -17.77 16.70
N ASN A 237 -7.89 -18.43 16.75
CA ASN A 237 -8.41 -19.06 17.96
C ASN A 237 -7.44 -20.14 18.46
N ARG A 238 -6.85 -19.91 19.62
CA ARG A 238 -5.80 -20.79 20.19
C ARG A 238 -6.34 -21.83 21.16
N LEU A 239 -7.59 -21.70 21.60
CA LEU A 239 -8.18 -22.60 22.59
C LEU A 239 -9.09 -23.66 21.95
N GLY A 240 -9.60 -23.44 20.73
CA GLY A 240 -10.40 -24.44 20.01
C GLY A 240 -11.74 -24.74 20.69
N SER A 241 -12.56 -25.59 20.06
CA SER A 241 -13.84 -26.03 20.63
C SER A 241 -13.62 -27.10 21.72
N GLU A 242 -12.51 -27.83 21.69
CA GLU A 242 -12.18 -28.87 22.66
C GLU A 242 -11.93 -28.29 24.05
N TYR A 243 -11.27 -27.13 24.15
CA TYR A 243 -11.12 -26.44 25.44
C TYR A 243 -12.47 -25.98 25.98
N ALA A 244 -13.38 -25.53 25.12
CA ALA A 244 -14.72 -25.11 25.55
C ALA A 244 -15.50 -26.28 26.14
N THR A 245 -15.51 -27.42 25.42
CA THR A 245 -16.12 -28.66 25.92
C THR A 245 -15.49 -29.13 27.23
N LEU A 246 -14.16 -29.07 27.34
CA LEU A 246 -13.46 -29.47 28.56
C LEU A 246 -13.79 -28.54 29.75
N ALA A 247 -13.88 -27.23 29.50
CA ALA A 247 -14.27 -26.24 30.50
C ALA A 247 -15.73 -26.40 30.97
N GLU A 248 -16.62 -26.90 30.11
CA GLU A 248 -18.01 -27.21 30.48
C GLU A 248 -18.15 -28.49 31.33
N ILE A 249 -17.24 -29.45 31.17
CA ILE A 249 -17.28 -30.74 31.89
C ILE A 249 -16.68 -30.63 33.30
N LEU A 250 -15.68 -29.76 33.49
CA LEU A 250 -14.94 -29.63 34.75
C LEU A 250 -15.71 -28.80 35.80
N ASP A 251 -15.53 -29.12 37.09
CA ASP A 251 -16.23 -28.42 38.18
C ASP A 251 -15.56 -27.06 38.46
N PRO A 252 -16.26 -25.92 38.27
CA PRO A 252 -15.71 -24.60 38.54
C PRO A 252 -15.41 -24.34 40.02
N ASN A 253 -15.89 -25.18 40.94
CA ASN A 253 -15.64 -25.05 42.38
C ASN A 253 -14.43 -25.88 42.86
N ASP A 254 -13.88 -26.78 42.03
CA ASP A 254 -12.66 -27.51 42.36
C ASP A 254 -11.42 -26.70 41.98
N ALA A 255 -10.63 -26.33 42.99
CA ALA A 255 -9.39 -25.58 42.81
C ALA A 255 -8.37 -26.29 41.90
N THR A 256 -8.38 -27.62 41.87
CA THR A 256 -7.47 -28.45 41.07
C THR A 256 -7.82 -28.35 39.58
N ASP A 257 -9.11 -28.47 39.26
CA ASP A 257 -9.63 -28.41 37.89
C ASP A 257 -9.39 -27.02 37.28
N VAL A 258 -9.63 -25.96 38.07
CA VAL A 258 -9.36 -24.57 37.67
C VAL A 258 -7.87 -24.36 37.40
N GLU A 259 -6.97 -24.90 38.23
CA GLU A 259 -5.52 -24.78 38.03
C GLU A 259 -5.05 -25.53 36.77
N VAL A 260 -5.57 -26.73 36.52
CA VAL A 260 -5.25 -27.53 35.33
C VAL A 260 -5.73 -26.82 34.06
N LEU A 261 -6.97 -26.30 34.04
CA LEU A 261 -7.47 -25.51 32.92
C LEU A 261 -6.63 -24.26 32.67
N ALA A 262 -6.22 -23.55 33.73
CA ALA A 262 -5.36 -22.37 33.60
C ALA A 262 -3.98 -22.72 33.00
N LYS A 263 -3.36 -23.84 33.42
CA LYS A 263 -2.10 -24.33 32.85
C LYS A 263 -2.25 -24.78 31.40
N LEU A 264 -3.33 -25.50 31.07
CA LEU A 264 -3.64 -25.95 29.71
C LEU A 264 -3.87 -24.75 28.79
N LYS A 265 -4.68 -23.78 29.23
CA LYS A 265 -4.92 -22.51 28.54
C LYS A 265 -3.60 -21.77 28.26
N LYS A 266 -2.69 -21.72 29.24
CA LYS A 266 -1.37 -21.09 29.07
C LYS A 266 -0.52 -21.81 28.02
N ARG A 267 -0.46 -23.15 28.04
CA ARG A 267 0.32 -23.95 27.08
C ARG A 267 -0.23 -23.85 25.65
N LEU A 268 -1.54 -24.03 25.46
CA LEU A 268 -2.20 -23.91 24.16
C LEU A 268 -2.01 -22.53 23.52
N ARG A 269 -1.86 -21.47 24.33
CA ARG A 269 -1.57 -20.13 23.82
C ARG A 269 -0.10 -19.89 23.47
N GLN A 270 0.83 -20.58 24.13
CA GLN A 270 2.27 -20.40 23.97
C GLN A 270 2.86 -21.24 22.83
N GLU A 271 2.26 -22.38 22.46
CA GLU A 271 2.94 -23.37 21.58
C GLU A 271 2.49 -23.39 20.09
N THR A 272 1.40 -22.74 19.67
CA THR A 272 0.74 -23.18 18.41
C THR A 272 0.92 -22.29 17.17
N PHE A 273 1.00 -20.95 17.31
CA PHE A 273 1.13 -20.03 16.15
C PHE A 273 2.01 -18.82 16.47
N THR A 274 3.27 -18.84 16.01
CA THR A 274 4.17 -17.69 16.07
C THR A 274 3.89 -16.71 14.94
N ARG A 275 4.30 -15.45 15.11
CA ARG A 275 4.14 -14.40 14.09
C ARG A 275 4.83 -14.80 12.77
N GLU A 276 6.00 -15.43 12.90
CA GLU A 276 6.82 -15.94 11.81
C GLU A 276 6.14 -17.11 11.09
N LEU A 277 5.56 -18.05 11.83
CA LEU A 277 4.84 -19.18 11.24
C LEU A 277 3.64 -18.72 10.40
N VAL A 278 2.82 -17.81 10.94
CA VAL A 278 1.68 -17.25 10.21
C VAL A 278 2.17 -16.55 8.94
N LEU A 279 3.27 -15.80 9.01
CA LEU A 279 3.85 -15.14 7.84
C LEU A 279 4.31 -16.16 6.78
N ASP A 280 5.04 -17.20 7.18
CA ASP A 280 5.55 -18.22 6.26
C ASP A 280 4.42 -18.95 5.53
N ILE A 281 3.32 -19.23 6.23
CA ILE A 281 2.11 -19.83 5.64
C ILE A 281 1.49 -18.88 4.61
N LEU A 282 1.34 -17.60 4.93
CA LEU A 282 0.81 -16.60 4.00
C LEU A 282 1.69 -16.45 2.75
N LEU A 283 3.02 -16.40 2.92
CA LEU A 283 3.97 -16.34 1.80
C LEU A 283 3.90 -17.59 0.90
N ARG A 284 3.68 -18.78 1.49
CA ARG A 284 3.58 -20.04 0.76
C ARG A 284 2.31 -20.11 -0.11
N HIS A 285 1.18 -19.63 0.40
CA HIS A 285 -0.13 -19.72 -0.26
C HIS A 285 -0.58 -18.40 -0.88
N ARG A 286 0.32 -17.74 -1.62
CA ARG A 286 0.06 -16.45 -2.30
C ARG A 286 -1.17 -16.43 -3.21
N GLU A 287 -1.51 -17.57 -3.85
CA GLU A 287 -2.69 -17.64 -4.72
C GLU A 287 -3.99 -17.54 -3.93
N LEU A 288 -4.06 -18.17 -2.75
CA LEU A 288 -5.21 -18.01 -1.85
C LEU A 288 -5.34 -16.57 -1.35
N ILE A 289 -4.24 -15.84 -1.15
CA ILE A 289 -4.27 -14.41 -0.80
C ILE A 289 -4.97 -13.60 -1.89
N LYS A 290 -4.69 -13.88 -3.17
CA LYS A 290 -5.35 -13.19 -4.30
C LYS A 290 -6.85 -13.46 -4.32
N ASP A 291 -7.24 -14.72 -4.15
CA ASP A 291 -8.66 -15.10 -4.09
C ASP A 291 -9.39 -14.43 -2.91
N LEU A 292 -8.77 -14.47 -1.73
CA LEU A 292 -9.31 -13.84 -0.51
C LEU A 292 -9.38 -12.31 -0.66
N TYR A 293 -8.39 -11.70 -1.30
CA TYR A 293 -8.42 -10.27 -1.61
C TYR A 293 -9.53 -9.95 -2.63
N ALA A 294 -9.73 -10.78 -3.66
CA ALA A 294 -10.79 -10.58 -4.64
C ALA A 294 -12.17 -10.61 -3.97
N HIS A 295 -12.41 -11.55 -3.05
CA HIS A 295 -13.62 -11.58 -2.23
C HIS A 295 -13.77 -10.33 -1.35
N PHE A 296 -12.71 -9.91 -0.64
CA PHE A 296 -12.72 -8.67 0.15
C PHE A 296 -13.04 -7.44 -0.71
N ALA A 297 -12.41 -7.34 -1.87
CA ALA A 297 -12.61 -6.25 -2.81
C ALA A 297 -14.03 -6.26 -3.36
N HIS A 298 -14.60 -7.42 -3.70
CA HIS A 298 -15.97 -7.49 -4.20
C HIS A 298 -16.99 -6.83 -3.24
N VAL A 299 -16.80 -7.01 -1.93
CA VAL A 299 -17.70 -6.45 -0.91
C VAL A 299 -17.41 -4.96 -0.64
N HIS A 300 -16.15 -4.55 -0.61
CA HIS A 300 -15.75 -3.21 -0.13
C HIS A 300 -15.29 -2.23 -1.20
N TYR A 301 -15.06 -2.69 -2.42
CA TYR A 301 -14.68 -1.87 -3.56
C TYR A 301 -15.94 -1.18 -4.11
N VAL A 302 -16.38 -0.15 -3.41
CA VAL A 302 -17.53 0.66 -3.81
C VAL A 302 -17.13 1.54 -5.00
N SER A 303 -17.65 1.23 -6.19
CA SER A 303 -17.71 2.19 -7.31
C SER A 303 -18.34 3.48 -6.79
N ALA A 304 -17.75 4.63 -7.10
CA ALA A 304 -18.11 5.96 -6.59
C ALA A 304 -19.53 6.45 -6.91
N ASP A 305 -20.49 5.55 -7.18
CA ASP A 305 -21.83 5.84 -7.70
C ASP A 305 -22.97 5.55 -6.70
N SER A 306 -22.68 5.08 -5.49
CA SER A 306 -23.72 4.85 -4.46
C SER A 306 -23.55 5.78 -3.25
N GLY A 307 -23.88 7.06 -3.44
CA GLY A 307 -24.23 7.91 -2.30
C GLY A 307 -23.89 9.41 -2.38
N SER A 308 -24.39 10.15 -3.37
CA SER A 308 -24.99 11.47 -3.10
C SER A 308 -25.82 11.95 -4.29
N ALA A 309 -27.13 12.09 -4.08
CA ALA A 309 -28.03 12.77 -5.00
C ALA A 309 -27.64 14.24 -5.18
N VAL A 310 -27.87 14.74 -6.39
CA VAL A 310 -27.84 16.14 -6.84
C VAL A 310 -26.45 16.70 -7.16
N SER A 311 -26.02 16.56 -8.41
CA SER A 311 -25.63 17.73 -9.21
C SER A 311 -25.46 17.34 -10.67
N LYS A 312 -26.09 18.10 -11.57
CA LYS A 312 -25.98 18.03 -13.05
C LYS A 312 -24.57 18.35 -13.59
N VAL A 313 -23.55 18.29 -12.73
CA VAL A 313 -22.11 18.31 -13.00
C VAL A 313 -21.57 16.88 -13.22
N ALA A 314 -22.30 15.85 -12.78
CA ALA A 314 -21.92 14.44 -12.89
C ALA A 314 -21.70 13.96 -14.34
N ASP A 315 -22.38 14.56 -15.33
CA ASP A 315 -22.23 14.15 -16.73
C ASP A 315 -20.91 14.61 -17.36
N ARG A 316 -20.21 15.61 -16.79
CA ARG A 316 -18.84 15.97 -17.21
C ARG A 316 -17.75 15.17 -16.49
N LEU A 317 -18.05 14.61 -15.32
CA LEU A 317 -17.14 13.73 -14.57
C LEU A 317 -17.22 12.26 -15.00
N LYS A 318 -18.27 11.87 -15.75
CA LYS A 318 -18.37 10.55 -16.39
C LYS A 318 -17.29 10.28 -17.43
N ALA A 319 -16.68 11.31 -18.01
CA ALA A 319 -15.55 11.15 -18.93
C ALA A 319 -14.25 10.69 -18.23
N ASP A 320 -14.10 10.95 -16.93
CA ASP A 320 -12.94 10.53 -16.11
C ASP A 320 -13.17 9.21 -15.36
N LEU A 321 -14.34 8.58 -15.52
CA LEU A 321 -14.68 7.32 -14.86
C LEU A 321 -14.16 6.11 -15.65
N HIS A 322 -12.88 6.15 -16.02
CA HIS A 322 -12.20 4.93 -16.45
C HIS A 322 -12.22 3.94 -15.27
N VAL A 323 -12.72 2.73 -15.54
CA VAL A 323 -12.60 1.58 -14.62
C VAL A 323 -11.12 1.48 -14.24
N SER A 324 -10.83 1.57 -12.95
CA SER A 324 -9.44 1.58 -12.51
C SER A 324 -8.72 0.30 -12.95
N LEU A 325 -7.42 0.34 -13.24
CA LEU A 325 -6.66 -0.86 -13.61
C LEU A 325 -6.70 -1.93 -12.50
N SER A 326 -6.90 -1.55 -11.24
CA SER A 326 -7.21 -2.51 -10.16
C SER A 326 -8.55 -3.20 -10.33
N MET A 327 -9.56 -2.48 -10.78
CA MET A 327 -10.91 -3.03 -10.96
C MET A 327 -10.99 -3.93 -12.19
N THR A 328 -10.34 -3.56 -13.30
CA THR A 328 -10.26 -4.43 -14.49
C THR A 328 -9.63 -5.79 -14.14
N ARG A 329 -8.54 -5.77 -13.36
CA ARG A 329 -7.90 -7.01 -12.84
C ARG A 329 -8.84 -7.89 -12.02
N LEU A 330 -9.76 -7.28 -11.27
CA LEU A 330 -10.73 -7.98 -10.43
C LEU A 330 -11.96 -8.46 -11.22
N GLN A 331 -12.24 -7.91 -12.40
CA GLN A 331 -13.40 -8.26 -13.23
C GLN A 331 -13.15 -9.45 -14.16
N ASP A 332 -11.88 -9.76 -14.45
CA ASP A 332 -11.51 -10.88 -15.34
C ASP A 332 -11.86 -12.26 -14.74
N GLN A 333 -12.09 -12.36 -13.42
CA GLN A 333 -12.55 -13.57 -12.74
C GLN A 333 -13.62 -13.23 -11.71
N GLU A 334 -14.77 -13.90 -11.78
CA GLU A 334 -15.82 -13.76 -10.75
C GLU A 334 -15.26 -14.20 -9.39
N PRO A 335 -15.38 -13.37 -8.34
CA PRO A 335 -14.82 -13.69 -7.04
C PRO A 335 -15.54 -14.91 -6.45
N LEU A 336 -14.76 -15.85 -5.91
CA LEU A 336 -15.29 -17.02 -5.22
C LEU A 336 -16.14 -16.60 -4.01
N SER A 337 -17.27 -17.27 -3.82
CA SER A 337 -18.09 -17.12 -2.63
C SER A 337 -17.38 -17.64 -1.37
N SER A 338 -17.88 -17.27 -0.19
CA SER A 338 -17.29 -17.69 1.09
C SER A 338 -17.23 -19.22 1.23
N ASP A 339 -18.25 -19.94 0.79
CA ASP A 339 -18.28 -21.41 0.83
C ASP A 339 -17.28 -22.04 -0.15
N GLU A 340 -17.16 -21.49 -1.36
CA GLU A 340 -16.17 -21.94 -2.34
C GLU A 340 -14.74 -21.67 -1.86
N LEU A 341 -14.50 -20.55 -1.19
CA LEU A 341 -13.21 -20.24 -0.56
C LEU A 341 -12.92 -21.22 0.58
N ARG A 342 -13.88 -21.53 1.45
CA ARG A 342 -13.71 -22.56 2.50
C ARG A 342 -13.32 -23.91 1.90
N LEU A 343 -13.98 -24.32 0.81
CA LEU A 343 -13.67 -25.56 0.10
C LEU A 343 -12.28 -25.50 -0.56
N LYS A 344 -11.94 -24.40 -1.25
CA LYS A 344 -10.65 -24.21 -1.92
C LYS A 344 -9.51 -24.21 -0.91
N ILE A 345 -9.65 -23.53 0.23
CA ILE A 345 -8.68 -23.55 1.32
C ILE A 345 -8.45 -25.00 1.75
N THR A 346 -9.50 -25.73 2.11
CA THR A 346 -9.41 -27.11 2.58
C THR A 346 -8.74 -28.04 1.56
N ARG A 347 -8.97 -27.82 0.26
CA ARG A 347 -8.37 -28.62 -0.82
C ARG A 347 -6.88 -28.29 -1.06
N VAL A 348 -6.50 -27.02 -0.92
CA VAL A 348 -5.14 -26.54 -1.27
C VAL A 348 -4.18 -26.67 -0.11
N THR A 349 -4.65 -26.50 1.13
CA THR A 349 -3.81 -26.62 2.32
C THR A 349 -3.61 -28.08 2.67
N THR A 350 -2.35 -28.51 2.81
CA THR A 350 -1.99 -29.89 3.19
C THR A 350 -2.03 -30.13 4.70
N ASN A 351 -2.04 -29.07 5.50
CA ASN A 351 -2.00 -29.10 6.96
C ASN A 351 -3.16 -28.27 7.53
N ASP A 352 -3.76 -28.75 8.61
CA ASP A 352 -4.81 -28.05 9.36
C ASP A 352 -4.33 -26.69 9.86
N HIS A 353 -3.05 -26.55 10.25
CA HIS A 353 -2.49 -25.25 10.64
C HIS A 353 -2.53 -24.24 9.50
N ASP A 354 -2.18 -24.64 8.28
CA ASP A 354 -2.24 -23.79 7.10
C ASP A 354 -3.70 -23.40 6.80
N ALA A 355 -4.62 -24.37 6.90
CA ALA A 355 -6.06 -24.14 6.73
C ALA A 355 -6.62 -23.14 7.74
N MET A 356 -6.23 -23.25 9.02
CA MET A 356 -6.66 -22.33 10.08
C MET A 356 -6.22 -20.90 9.82
N VAL A 357 -4.97 -20.69 9.39
CA VAL A 357 -4.47 -19.34 9.05
C VAL A 357 -5.25 -18.75 7.88
N MET A 358 -5.48 -19.53 6.81
CA MET A 358 -6.23 -19.04 5.66
C MET A 358 -7.70 -18.78 5.97
N ARG A 359 -8.33 -19.63 6.80
CA ARG A 359 -9.70 -19.41 7.29
C ARG A 359 -9.80 -18.15 8.14
N ALA A 360 -8.79 -17.83 8.95
CA ALA A 360 -8.79 -16.59 9.72
C ALA A 360 -8.85 -15.33 8.83
N LEU A 361 -8.22 -15.35 7.65
CA LEU A 361 -8.35 -14.26 6.66
C LEU A 361 -9.75 -14.20 6.03
N LEU A 362 -10.40 -15.36 5.85
CA LEU A 362 -11.79 -15.39 5.39
C LEU A 362 -12.75 -14.88 6.46
N ASP A 363 -12.56 -15.29 7.72
CA ASP A 363 -13.34 -14.78 8.85
C ASP A 363 -13.16 -13.27 8.99
N PHE A 364 -11.94 -12.75 8.78
CA PHE A 364 -11.70 -11.30 8.68
C PHE A 364 -12.60 -10.65 7.62
N ASN A 365 -12.63 -11.19 6.40
CA ASN A 365 -13.47 -10.65 5.33
C ASN A 365 -14.97 -10.66 5.67
N GLU A 366 -15.47 -11.75 6.25
CA GLU A 366 -16.89 -11.88 6.61
C GLU A 366 -17.30 -10.89 7.71
N HIS A 367 -16.38 -10.50 8.59
CA HIS A 367 -16.67 -9.65 9.74
C HIS A 367 -16.31 -8.17 9.54
N VAL A 368 -15.57 -7.80 8.49
CA VAL A 368 -15.36 -6.39 8.16
C VAL A 368 -16.66 -5.80 7.61
N LEU A 369 -17.23 -4.83 8.32
CA LEU A 369 -18.45 -4.14 7.91
C LEU A 369 -18.14 -2.91 7.05
N LYS A 370 -17.07 -2.18 7.40
CA LYS A 370 -16.67 -0.96 6.71
C LYS A 370 -15.18 -0.74 6.81
N THR A 371 -14.58 -0.24 5.74
CA THR A 371 -13.14 0.06 5.70
C THR A 371 -12.85 1.35 4.94
N ASN A 372 -11.73 2.00 5.27
CA ASN A 372 -11.17 3.10 4.48
C ASN A 372 -10.11 2.64 3.46
N PHE A 373 -9.95 1.33 3.26
CA PHE A 373 -8.92 0.71 2.40
C PHE A 373 -8.85 1.32 0.99
N TYR A 374 -10.00 1.68 0.40
CA TYR A 374 -10.09 2.27 -0.94
C TYR A 374 -10.21 3.81 -0.96
N GLN A 375 -10.29 4.46 0.19
CA GLN A 375 -10.43 5.92 0.25
C GLN A 375 -9.13 6.64 -0.17
N PRO A 376 -9.17 7.65 -1.04
CA PRO A 376 -7.96 8.26 -1.61
C PRO A 376 -7.16 9.12 -0.64
N THR A 377 -7.75 9.54 0.49
CA THR A 377 -7.06 10.37 1.50
C THR A 377 -7.13 9.67 2.85
N LYS A 378 -5.99 9.15 3.30
CA LYS A 378 -5.86 8.47 4.60
C LYS A 378 -4.43 8.53 5.13
N VAL A 379 -4.29 8.41 6.45
CA VAL A 379 -3.02 8.31 7.18
C VAL A 379 -2.81 6.95 7.85
N ALA A 380 -3.91 6.22 8.02
CA ALA A 380 -3.93 4.90 8.63
C ALA A 380 -5.05 4.09 7.99
N LEU A 381 -4.94 2.76 8.09
CA LEU A 381 -6.03 1.85 7.73
C LEU A 381 -6.94 1.65 8.93
N SER A 382 -8.23 1.58 8.65
CA SER A 382 -9.26 1.37 9.67
C SER A 382 -10.30 0.41 9.12
N PHE A 383 -10.67 -0.55 9.96
CA PHE A 383 -11.66 -1.57 9.69
C PHE A 383 -12.62 -1.56 10.86
N ARG A 384 -13.90 -1.37 10.58
CA ARG A 384 -14.97 -1.58 11.55
C ARG A 384 -15.41 -3.02 11.43
N MET A 385 -15.23 -3.80 12.48
CA MET A 385 -15.56 -5.22 12.47
C MET A 385 -16.76 -5.55 13.37
N ASP A 386 -17.53 -6.54 12.95
CA ASP A 386 -18.50 -7.22 13.81
C ASP A 386 -17.75 -8.20 14.74
N PRO A 387 -17.91 -8.12 16.07
CA PRO A 387 -17.23 -9.00 17.00
C PRO A 387 -17.90 -10.39 17.13
N GLY A 388 -18.80 -10.76 16.20
CA GLY A 388 -19.47 -12.05 16.15
C GLY A 388 -18.51 -13.25 16.23
N PHE A 389 -17.36 -13.16 15.53
CA PHE A 389 -16.32 -14.19 15.52
C PHE A 389 -15.58 -14.38 16.85
N LEU A 390 -15.70 -13.45 17.81
CA LEU A 390 -14.99 -13.56 19.08
C LEU A 390 -15.60 -14.66 19.97
N PRO A 391 -14.78 -15.60 20.48
CA PRO A 391 -15.27 -16.66 21.36
C PRO A 391 -15.71 -16.08 22.71
N ALA A 392 -16.92 -16.46 23.16
CA ALA A 392 -17.52 -15.96 24.40
C ALA A 392 -16.68 -16.29 25.66
N ILE A 393 -15.95 -17.41 25.63
CA ILE A 393 -15.02 -17.80 26.69
C ILE A 393 -13.89 -16.78 26.89
N GLU A 394 -13.43 -16.14 25.81
CA GLU A 394 -12.34 -15.15 25.88
C GLU A 394 -12.86 -13.73 26.04
N TYR A 395 -14.05 -13.46 25.50
CA TYR A 395 -14.69 -12.15 25.52
C TYR A 395 -16.11 -12.28 26.10
N PRO A 396 -16.24 -12.41 27.45
CA PRO A 396 -17.54 -12.58 28.11
C PRO A 396 -18.45 -11.36 27.87
N THR A 397 -17.86 -10.17 27.81
CA THR A 397 -18.53 -8.94 27.38
C THR A 397 -18.11 -8.65 25.95
N LYS A 398 -18.97 -8.99 25.00
CA LYS A 398 -18.72 -8.69 23.59
C LYS A 398 -18.78 -7.16 23.38
N PRO A 399 -17.76 -6.57 22.72
CA PRO A 399 -17.84 -5.16 22.34
C PRO A 399 -18.97 -4.95 21.31
N TYR A 400 -19.40 -3.71 21.12
CA TYR A 400 -20.40 -3.36 20.07
C TYR A 400 -19.79 -3.26 18.66
N GLY A 401 -18.46 -3.27 18.57
CA GLY A 401 -17.68 -3.17 17.35
C GLY A 401 -16.20 -3.21 17.70
N LEU A 402 -15.40 -3.75 16.79
CA LEU A 402 -13.94 -3.74 16.86
C LEU A 402 -13.36 -2.71 15.88
#